data_AF-A0A522B6J3-F1
#
_entry.id   AF-A0A522B6J3-F1
#
_cell.length_a   1.000
_cell.length_b   1.000
_cell.length_c   1.000
_cell.angle_alpha   90.00
_cell.angle_beta   90.00
_cell.angle_gamma   90.00
#
_symmetry.space_group_name_H-M   'P 1'
#
loop_
_entity.id
_entity.type
_entity.pdbx_description
1 polymer ?
#
loop_
_entity_poly.entity_id
_entity_poly.type
_entity_poly.pdbx_seq_one_letter_code
_entity_poly.pdbx_strand_id
1 'polypeptide(L)' 'MSKVDAMRALREARHAAAAKAAPAVKPRPSTQARPAPPRATATDEPAADSALCGHRNMGGKSCTRELDHVRNGTKNHRYG' A
#
# COMPACT_ATOMS: atom_id res chain seq x y z
N MET A 1 21.87 23.46 -19.18
CA MET A 1 21.18 22.84 -18.02
C MET A 1 21.61 21.40 -17.93
N SER A 2 22.16 20.99 -16.78
CA SER A 2 22.58 19.60 -16.62
C SER A 2 21.35 18.69 -16.50
N LYS A 3 21.51 17.40 -16.82
CA LYS A 3 20.48 16.37 -16.58
C LYS A 3 20.02 16.34 -15.12
N VAL A 4 20.90 16.73 -14.20
CA VAL A 4 20.63 16.83 -12.77
C VAL A 4 19.68 18.00 -12.46
N ASP A 5 19.89 19.15 -13.11
CA ASP A 5 19.01 20.32 -12.94
C ASP A 5 17.59 20.04 -13.43
N ALA A 6 17.45 19.36 -14.57
CA ALA A 6 16.15 18.96 -15.11
C ALA A 6 15.40 18.01 -14.15
N MET A 7 16.10 17.03 -13.58
CA MET A 7 15.52 16.09 -12.62
C MET A 7 15.17 16.76 -11.28
N ARG A 8 15.98 17.74 -10.83
CA ARG A 8 15.71 18.53 -9.63
C ARG A 8 14.46 19.40 -9.83
N ALA A 9 14.35 20.10 -10.96
CA ALA A 9 13.19 20.92 -11.29
C ALA A 9 11.88 20.11 -11.32
N LEU A 10 11.89 18.91 -11.92
CA LEU A 10 10.71 18.02 -11.93
C LEU A 10 10.32 17.54 -10.53
N ARG A 11 11.30 17.25 -9.67
CA ARG A 11 11.05 16.82 -8.29
C ARG A 11 10.44 17.96 -7.47
N GLU A 12 11.01 19.15 -7.58
CA GLU A 12 10.52 20.35 -6.88
C GLU A 12 9.12 20.73 -7.35
N ALA A 13 8.83 20.64 -8.64
CA ALA A 13 7.48 20.86 -9.18
C ALA A 13 6.45 19.87 -8.61
N ARG A 14 6.80 18.57 -8.51
CA ARG A 14 5.91 17.56 -7.92
C ARG A 14 5.70 17.76 -6.43
N HIS A 15 6.75 18.16 -5.70
CA HIS A 15 6.65 18.43 -4.28
C HIS A 15 5.79 19.68 -4.00
N ALA A 16 5.96 20.73 -4.80
CA ALA A 16 5.13 21.93 -4.72
C ALA A 16 3.66 21.64 -5.05
N ALA A 17 3.38 20.78 -6.04
CA ALA A 17 2.02 20.36 -6.37
C ALA A 17 1.38 19.54 -5.24
N ALA A 18 2.12 18.62 -4.62
CA ALA A 18 1.64 17.83 -3.49
C ALA A 18 1.37 18.70 -2.25
N ALA A 19 2.24 19.68 -1.97
CA ALA A 19 2.07 20.60 -0.85
C ALA A 19 0.85 21.52 -1.01
N LYS A 20 0.56 21.98 -2.24
CA LYS A 20 -0.61 22.82 -2.54
C LYS A 20 -1.93 22.03 -2.56
N ALA A 21 -1.88 20.74 -2.90
CA ALA A 21 -3.05 19.88 -3.00
C ALA A 21 -3.35 19.10 -1.72
N ALA A 22 -2.49 19.16 -0.69
CA ALA A 22 -2.74 18.49 0.57
C ALA A 22 -3.84 19.23 1.35
N PRO A 23 -5.04 18.65 1.55
CA PRO A 23 -5.92 19.14 2.59
C PRO A 23 -5.19 19.00 3.93
N ALA A 24 -5.38 19.95 4.85
CA ALA A 24 -4.88 19.84 6.22
C ALA A 24 -5.40 18.51 6.82
N VAL A 25 -4.54 17.48 6.82
CA VAL A 25 -4.89 16.19 7.36
C VAL A 25 -5.05 16.42 8.85
N LYS A 26 -6.30 16.46 9.31
CA LYS A 26 -6.61 16.49 10.73
C LYS A 26 -5.88 15.31 11.38
N PRO A 27 -5.14 15.52 12.48
CA PRO A 27 -4.48 14.41 13.15
C PRO A 27 -5.53 13.35 13.44
N ARG A 28 -5.30 12.13 12.94
CA ARG A 28 -6.18 11.00 13.22
C ARG A 28 -6.20 10.81 14.74
N PRO A 29 -7.37 10.62 15.37
CA PRO A 29 -7.41 10.34 16.79
C PRO A 29 -6.60 9.08 17.05
N SER A 30 -5.67 9.18 18.00
CA SER A 30 -4.93 8.03 18.52
C SER A 30 -5.94 7.10 19.18
N THR A 31 -6.21 5.96 18.56
CA THR A 31 -7.07 4.94 19.14
C THR A 31 -6.35 4.36 20.35
N GLN A 32 -6.88 4.58 21.55
CA GLN A 32 -6.43 3.89 22.76
C GLN A 32 -6.48 2.38 22.53
N ALA A 33 -5.40 1.69 22.93
CA ALA A 33 -5.30 0.24 22.82
C ALA A 33 -6.37 -0.42 23.70
N ARG A 34 -7.24 -1.20 23.05
CA ARG A 34 -8.21 -2.05 23.74
C ARG A 34 -7.48 -3.29 24.29
N PRO A 35 -7.80 -3.76 25.51
CA PRO A 35 -7.18 -4.98 26.05
C PRO A 35 -7.44 -6.18 25.13
N ALA A 36 -6.42 -7.02 24.98
CA ALA A 36 -6.45 -8.17 24.07
C ALA A 36 -7.49 -9.21 24.50
N PRO A 37 -8.27 -9.80 23.57
CA PRO A 37 -9.13 -10.92 23.87
C PRO A 37 -8.30 -12.19 24.15
N PRO A 38 -8.82 -13.14 24.96
CA PRO A 38 -8.16 -14.42 25.17
C PRO A 38 -8.09 -15.21 23.86
N ARG A 39 -6.94 -15.86 23.63
CA ARG A 39 -6.64 -16.60 22.40
C ARG A 39 -7.51 -17.86 22.31
N ALA A 40 -8.60 -17.78 21.55
CA ALA A 40 -9.30 -18.95 21.05
C ALA A 40 -8.61 -19.42 19.76
N THR A 41 -8.20 -20.68 19.73
CA THR A 41 -7.84 -21.38 18.50
C THR A 41 -9.12 -21.65 17.72
N ALA A 42 -9.41 -20.81 16.74
CA ALA A 42 -10.45 -21.05 15.76
C ALA A 42 -9.91 -20.67 14.38
N THR A 43 -9.82 -21.67 13.53
CA THR A 43 -9.64 -21.54 12.09
C THR A 43 -10.87 -20.82 11.55
N ASP A 44 -10.74 -19.52 11.34
CA ASP A 44 -11.71 -18.70 10.60
C ASP A 44 -11.31 -18.79 9.12
N GLU A 45 -12.10 -19.53 8.35
CA GLU A 45 -12.04 -19.57 6.89
C GLU A 45 -12.69 -18.28 6.38
N PRO A 46 -11.95 -17.31 5.80
CA PRO A 46 -12.60 -16.24 5.08
C PRO A 46 -13.11 -16.81 3.76
N ALA A 47 -14.40 -16.59 3.49
CA ALA A 47 -15.05 -16.82 2.20
C ALA A 47 -14.08 -16.51 1.05
N ALA A 48 -13.66 -17.56 0.34
CA ALA A 48 -12.65 -17.53 -0.71
C ALA A 48 -13.20 -17.00 -2.03
N ASP A 49 -14.13 -16.05 -1.99
CA ASP A 49 -14.66 -15.40 -3.18
C ASP A 49 -13.88 -14.10 -3.42
N SER A 50 -12.86 -14.22 -4.28
CA SER A 50 -12.00 -13.14 -4.79
C SER A 50 -10.98 -12.56 -3.81
N ALA A 51 -10.39 -13.40 -2.94
CA ALA A 51 -9.28 -12.95 -2.10
C ALA A 51 -8.11 -12.44 -2.98
N LEU A 52 -7.77 -11.15 -2.84
CA LEU A 52 -6.73 -10.46 -3.61
C LEU A 52 -5.34 -10.83 -3.11
N CYS A 53 -4.35 -10.83 -4.00
CA CYS A 53 -3.00 -11.27 -3.66
C CYS A 53 -2.28 -10.39 -2.62
N GLY A 54 -2.73 -9.15 -2.42
CA GLY A 54 -2.30 -8.31 -1.30
C GLY A 54 -0.86 -7.78 -1.35
N HIS A 55 -0.01 -8.26 -2.26
CA HIS A 55 1.38 -7.83 -2.38
C HIS A 55 1.50 -6.37 -2.86
N ARG A 56 2.63 -5.72 -2.57
CA ARG A 56 2.90 -4.33 -3.01
C ARG A 56 3.94 -4.26 -4.11
N ASN A 57 3.73 -3.36 -5.07
CA ASN A 57 4.79 -3.03 -6.02
C ASN A 57 5.85 -2.14 -5.35
N MET A 58 7.00 -2.00 -6.01
CA MET A 58 8.11 -1.16 -5.54
C MET A 58 7.75 0.32 -5.33
N GLY A 59 6.63 0.78 -5.90
CA GLY A 59 6.08 2.12 -5.68
C GLY A 59 5.04 2.20 -4.55
N GLY A 60 4.91 1.15 -3.74
CA GLY A 60 4.01 1.08 -2.57
C GLY A 60 2.53 0.87 -2.90
N LYS A 61 2.18 0.58 -4.16
CA LYS A 61 0.79 0.31 -4.55
C LYS A 61 0.47 -1.18 -4.36
N SER A 62 -0.63 -1.49 -3.68
CA SER A 62 -1.11 -2.86 -3.51
C SER A 62 -1.69 -3.42 -4.81
N CYS A 63 -1.38 -4.67 -5.11
CA CYS A 63 -1.96 -5.38 -6.24
C CYS A 63 -3.41 -5.77 -5.94
N THR A 64 -4.30 -5.43 -6.86
CA THR A 64 -5.74 -5.69 -6.79
C THR A 64 -6.16 -6.89 -7.64
N ARG A 65 -5.22 -7.79 -7.98
CA ARG A 65 -5.51 -9.03 -8.69
C ARG A 65 -5.76 -10.17 -7.70
N GLU A 66 -6.59 -11.13 -8.10
CA GLU A 66 -6.99 -12.32 -7.32
C GLU A 66 -5.80 -13.22 -6.96
N LEU A 67 -5.73 -13.79 -5.76
CA LEU A 67 -4.62 -14.63 -5.24
C LEU A 67 -4.14 -15.72 -6.21
N ASP A 68 -5.03 -16.21 -7.05
CA ASP A 68 -4.75 -17.24 -8.05
C ASP A 68 -3.65 -16.83 -9.06
N HIS A 69 -3.50 -15.54 -9.37
CA HIS A 69 -2.48 -15.10 -10.35
C HIS A 69 -1.03 -15.40 -9.94
N VAL A 70 -0.77 -15.49 -8.63
CA VAL A 70 0.55 -15.89 -8.12
C VAL A 70 0.68 -17.42 -8.05
N ARG A 71 -0.41 -18.15 -7.80
CA ARG A 71 -0.41 -19.62 -7.75
C ARG A 71 -0.25 -20.25 -9.14
N ASN A 72 -0.87 -19.67 -10.16
CA ASN A 72 -0.87 -20.18 -11.54
C ASN A 72 0.28 -19.62 -12.42
N GLY A 73 1.34 -19.08 -11.81
CA GLY A 73 2.62 -18.85 -12.49
C GLY A 73 2.71 -17.59 -13.35
N THR A 74 1.76 -16.66 -13.29
CA THR A 74 1.91 -15.35 -13.96
C THR A 74 2.68 -14.36 -13.06
N LYS A 75 4.02 -14.51 -13.04
CA LYS A 75 5.04 -13.68 -12.37
C LYS A 75 4.82 -13.41 -10.87
N ASN A 76 5.71 -13.97 -10.04
CA ASN A 76 5.88 -13.59 -8.64
C ASN A 76 6.34 -12.12 -8.53
N HIS A 77 5.46 -11.24 -8.06
CA HIS A 77 5.83 -9.87 -7.70
C HIS A 77 6.66 -9.94 -6.41
N ARG A 78 7.98 -9.83 -6.55
CA ARG A 78 8.98 -10.20 -5.54
C ARG A 78 9.07 -9.32 -4.29
N TYR A 79 8.08 -8.47 -4.00
CA TYR A 79 8.08 -7.67 -2.77
C TYR A 79 6.69 -7.70 -2.15
N GLY A 80 6.61 -8.29 -0.96
CA GLY A 80 5.39 -8.49 -0.18
C GLY A 80 4.73 -7.18 0.22
#